data_AF-A0A7J6FR16-F1
#
_entry.id   AF-A0A7J6FR16-F1
#
_cell.length_a   1.000
_cell.length_b   1.000
_cell.length_c   1.000
_cell.angle_alpha   90.00
_cell.angle_beta   90.00
_cell.angle_gamma   90.00
#
_symmetry.space_group_name_H-M   'P 1'
#
loop_
_entity.id
_entity.type
_entity.pdbx_description
1 polymer ?
#
loop_
_entity_poly.entity_id
_entity_poly.type
_entity_poly.pdbx_seq_one_letter_code
_entity_poly.pdbx_strand_id
1 'polypeptide(L)'
;MKQYGVSEEETCDEMNRRVVIAWKEINEEFLKPTEAASPILVRALNLARVIDLLYKNGDNYTQVGKVTKDNKSFTAKPFTTKFQLPRQVYL
;
A
#
# COMPACT_ATOMS: atom_id res chain seq x y z
N MET A 1 19.59 -5.39 1.23
CA MET A 1 20.90 -5.73 0.63
C MET A 1 22.08 -5.10 1.37
N LYS A 2 22.53 -3.86 1.09
CA LYS A 2 23.81 -3.31 1.62
C LYS A 2 23.98 -3.33 3.14
N GLN A 3 22.91 -3.03 3.90
CA GLN A 3 22.97 -2.97 5.36
C GLN A 3 23.16 -4.35 6.01
N TYR A 4 22.59 -5.41 5.42
CA TYR A 4 22.55 -6.74 6.02
C TYR A 4 23.30 -7.80 5.20
N GLY A 5 23.91 -7.41 4.06
CA GLY A 5 24.60 -8.32 3.15
C GLY A 5 23.71 -9.34 2.43
N VAL A 6 22.39 -9.24 2.58
CA VAL A 6 21.40 -10.20 2.02
C VAL A 6 21.09 -9.93 0.55
N SER A 7 20.54 -10.94 -0.12
CA SER A 7 20.09 -10.86 -1.52
C SER A 7 18.93 -9.89 -1.72
N GLU A 8 18.64 -9.57 -2.99
CA GLU A 8 17.49 -8.74 -3.35
C GLU A 8 16.17 -9.42 -2.98
N GLU A 9 16.03 -10.70 -3.31
CA GLU A 9 14.84 -11.52 -3.00
C GLU A 9 14.56 -11.54 -1.50
N GLU A 10 15.56 -11.86 -0.67
CA GLU A 10 15.42 -11.85 0.79
C GLU A 10 15.05 -10.45 1.33
N THR A 11 15.56 -9.39 0.69
CA THR A 11 15.20 -8.01 1.06
C THR A 11 13.73 -7.73 0.73
N CYS A 12 13.27 -8.15 -0.44
CA CYS A 12 11.88 -7.99 -0.87
C CYS A 12 10.93 -8.76 0.02
N ASP A 13 11.25 -10.01 0.38
CA ASP A 13 10.43 -10.84 1.25
C ASP A 13 10.29 -10.26 2.65
N GLU A 14 11.39 -9.79 3.25
CA GLU A 14 11.36 -9.14 4.55
C GLU A 14 10.57 -7.83 4.52
N MET A 15 10.69 -7.05 3.44
CA MET A 15 9.94 -5.81 3.28
C MET A 15 8.43 -6.09 3.14
N ASN A 16 8.05 -7.11 2.36
CA ASN A 16 6.67 -7.57 2.23
C ASN A 16 6.11 -8.04 3.58
N ARG A 17 6.89 -8.81 4.34
CA ARG A 17 6.53 -9.26 5.69
C ARG A 17 6.22 -8.07 6.60
N ARG A 18 7.06 -7.02 6.58
CA ARG A 18 6.85 -5.80 7.38
C ARG A 18 5.60 -5.04 6.97
N VAL A 19 5.32 -4.94 5.67
CA VAL A 19 4.08 -4.33 5.17
C VAL A 19 2.85 -5.07 5.71
N VAL A 20 2.87 -6.41 5.70
CA VAL A 20 1.78 -7.23 6.26
C VAL A 20 1.60 -7.00 7.77
N ILE A 21 2.70 -6.90 8.53
CA ILE A 21 2.65 -6.62 9.97
C ILE A 21 2.05 -5.24 10.23
N ALA A 22 2.57 -4.20 9.57
CA ALA A 22 2.09 -2.82 9.72
C ALA A 22 0.60 -2.70 9.33
N TRP A 23 0.16 -3.45 8.32
CA TRP A 23 -1.26 -3.50 7.94
C TRP A 23 -2.15 -4.08 9.05
N LYS A 24 -1.69 -5.13 9.73
CA LYS A 24 -2.42 -5.71 10.88
C LYS A 24 -2.52 -4.70 12.03
N GLU A 25 -1.44 -4.00 12.34
CA GLU A 25 -1.42 -2.97 13.38
C GLU A 25 -2.39 -1.83 13.08
N ILE A 26 -2.40 -1.31 11.85
CA ILE A 26 -3.37 -0.28 11.42
C ILE A 26 -4.81 -0.76 11.63
N ASN A 27 -5.12 -2.00 11.21
CA ASN A 27 -6.47 -2.54 11.36
C ASN A 27 -6.86 -2.74 12.83
N GLU A 28 -5.94 -3.18 13.68
CA GLU A 28 -6.18 -3.32 15.12
C GLU A 28 -6.47 -1.95 15.76
N GLU A 29 -5.71 -0.92 15.40
CA GLU A 29 -5.92 0.44 15.88
C GLU A 29 -7.27 1.03 15.42
N PHE A 30 -7.76 0.65 14.23
CA PHE A 30 -9.10 1.01 13.78
C PHE A 30 -10.23 0.32 14.57
N LEU A 31 -9.98 -0.80 15.24
CA LEU A 31 -10.92 -1.45 16.17
C LEU A 31 -10.90 -0.80 17.57
N LYS A 32 -9.85 -0.01 17.83
CA LYS A 32 -9.61 0.94 18.92
C LYS A 32 -10.72 2.00 19.10
N PRO A 33 -11.51 2.13 20.19
CA PRO A 33 -12.40 3.28 20.37
C PRO A 33 -11.59 4.51 20.85
N THR A 34 -10.72 5.05 19.99
CA THR A 34 -9.84 6.18 20.30
C THR A 34 -10.14 7.35 19.34
N GLU A 35 -10.80 8.41 19.81
CA GLU A 35 -11.22 9.54 18.96
C GLU A 35 -10.06 10.28 18.29
N ALA A 36 -8.92 10.40 18.96
CA ALA A 36 -7.74 11.08 18.42
C ALA A 36 -6.96 10.24 17.38
N ALA A 37 -7.14 8.92 17.37
CA ALA A 37 -6.46 8.03 16.43
C ALA A 37 -7.06 8.12 15.02
N SER A 38 -8.35 8.45 14.92
CA SER A 38 -9.12 8.37 13.67
C SER A 38 -8.53 9.21 12.51
N PRO A 39 -8.19 10.51 12.66
CA PRO A 39 -7.70 11.30 11.53
C PRO A 39 -6.30 10.88 11.05
N ILE A 40 -5.44 10.44 11.97
CA ILE A 40 -4.07 10.01 11.66
C ILE A 40 -4.10 8.64 10.96
N LEU A 41 -4.89 7.69 11.50
CA LEU A 41 -5.06 6.37 10.90
C LEU A 41 -5.69 6.47 9.51
N VAL A 42 -6.68 7.35 9.31
CA VAL A 42 -7.27 7.59 7.99
C VAL A 42 -6.24 8.13 7.00
N ARG A 43 -5.35 9.04 7.41
CA ARG A 43 -4.26 9.53 6.55
C ARG A 43 -3.27 8.41 6.21
N ALA A 44 -2.87 7.61 7.18
CA ALA A 44 -1.96 6.47 6.97
C ALA A 44 -2.58 5.45 5.99
N LEU A 45 -3.86 5.12 6.17
CA LEU A 45 -4.63 4.24 5.29
C LEU A 45 -4.70 4.79 3.86
N ASN A 46 -5.00 6.09 3.71
CA ASN A 46 -5.06 6.72 2.39
C ASN A 46 -3.70 6.75 1.70
N LEU A 47 -2.62 6.99 2.44
CA LEU A 47 -1.26 6.95 1.90
C LEU A 47 -0.90 5.55 1.40
N ALA A 48 -1.17 4.51 2.20
CA ALA A 48 -0.93 3.12 1.81
C ALA A 48 -1.66 2.76 0.50
N ARG A 49 -2.90 3.23 0.33
CA ARG A 49 -3.70 3.04 -0.89
C ARG A 49 -3.11 3.75 -2.11
N VAL A 50 -2.61 4.97 -1.94
CA VAL A 50 -1.94 5.71 -3.03
C VAL A 50 -0.66 5.01 -3.44
N ILE A 51 0.13 4.53 -2.49
CA ILE A 51 1.37 3.77 -2.78
C ILE A 51 1.04 2.47 -3.53
N ASP A 52 0.06 1.69 -3.07
CA ASP A 52 -0.38 0.48 -3.78
C ASP A 52 -0.80 0.82 -5.22
N LEU A 53 -1.64 1.84 -5.40
CA LEU A 53 -2.06 2.27 -6.73
C LEU A 53 -0.90 2.65 -7.65
N LEU A 54 0.09 3.39 -7.13
CA LEU A 54 1.25 3.85 -7.89
C LEU A 54 2.17 2.69 -8.29
N TYR A 55 2.31 1.66 -7.46
CA TYR A 55 3.33 0.63 -7.64
C TYR A 55 2.81 -0.77 -7.99
N LYS A 56 1.49 -0.99 -7.98
CA LYS A 56 0.85 -2.30 -8.24
C LYS A 56 1.24 -2.95 -9.57
N ASN A 57 1.49 -2.14 -10.60
CA ASN A 57 1.85 -2.60 -11.94
C ASN A 57 3.25 -2.12 -12.37
N GLY A 58 4.16 -1.98 -11.40
CA GLY A 58 5.47 -1.33 -11.61
C GLY A 58 5.43 0.17 -11.29
N ASP A 59 6.51 0.89 -11.57
CA ASP A 59 6.68 2.28 -11.19
C ASP A 59 5.83 3.25 -12.03
N ASN A 60 4.56 3.44 -11.66
CA ASN A 60 3.69 4.41 -12.32
C ASN A 60 3.90 5.85 -11.80
N TYR A 61 4.75 6.05 -10.79
CA TYR A 61 5.04 7.39 -10.27
C TYR A 61 6.08 8.10 -11.14
N THR A 62 7.18 7.43 -11.45
CA THR A 62 8.27 8.01 -12.25
C THR A 62 8.10 7.75 -13.74
N GLN A 63 7.41 6.67 -14.15
CA GLN A 63 7.25 6.30 -15.56
C GLN A 63 6.01 6.90 -16.24
N VAL A 64 5.50 8.01 -15.71
CA VAL A 64 4.38 8.76 -16.30
C VAL A 64 4.80 9.26 -17.69
N GLY A 65 4.36 8.54 -18.74
CA GLY A 65 4.69 8.85 -20.14
C GLY A 65 4.71 7.64 -21.08
N LYS A 66 4.96 6.42 -20.59
CA LYS A 66 4.93 5.19 -21.44
C LYS A 66 3.61 4.42 -21.39
N VAL A 67 2.85 4.51 -20.29
CA VAL A 67 1.58 3.76 -20.08
C VAL A 67 0.49 4.66 -19.46
N THR A 68 0.35 5.89 -19.96
CA THR A 68 -0.66 6.83 -19.44
C THR A 68 -1.60 7.32 -20.52
N LYS A 69 -2.23 6.38 -21.25
CA LYS A 69 -3.42 6.67 -22.07
C LYS A 69 -4.71 6.00 -21.59
N ASP A 70 -4.63 4.99 -20.71
CA ASP A 70 -5.83 4.19 -20.34
C ASP A 70 -6.32 4.38 -18.90
N ASN A 71 -5.60 5.11 -18.05
CA ASN A 71 -6.04 5.37 -16.66
C ASN A 71 -7.05 6.53 -16.58
N LYS A 72 -8.22 6.34 -17.20
CA LYS A 72 -9.40 7.22 -17.06
C LYS A 72 -10.05 7.16 -15.66
N SER A 73 -9.51 6.37 -14.72
CA SER A 73 -10.04 6.21 -13.37
C SER A 73 -9.66 7.32 -12.39
N PHE A 74 -8.78 8.25 -12.78
CA PHE A 74 -8.29 9.31 -11.89
C PHE A 74 -9.37 10.34 -11.51
N THR A 75 -10.50 10.39 -12.22
CA THR A 75 -11.57 11.35 -11.94
C THR A 75 -12.85 10.67 -11.42
N ALA A 76 -13.21 11.06 -10.20
CA ALA A 76 -14.59 11.05 -9.67
C ALA A 76 -15.28 9.70 -9.43
N LYS A 77 -14.64 8.75 -8.74
CA LYS A 77 -15.40 7.75 -7.95
C LYS A 77 -15.05 7.88 -6.47
N PRO A 78 -16.05 8.06 -5.57
CA PRO A 78 -15.80 8.04 -4.14
C PRO A 78 -15.12 6.71 -3.78
N PHE A 79 -14.04 6.81 -2.99
CA PHE A 79 -13.19 5.69 -2.57
C PHE A 79 -13.94 4.79 -1.58
N THR A 80 -14.96 4.08 -2.06
CA THR A 80 -15.70 3.03 -1.33
C THR A 80 -15.26 1.62 -1.75
N THR A 81 -14.30 1.51 -2.69
CA THR A 81 -13.72 0.23 -3.07
C THR A 81 -12.99 -0.35 -1.87
N LYS A 82 -13.52 -1.46 -1.35
CA LYS A 82 -12.83 -2.32 -0.38
C LYS A 82 -11.41 -2.52 -0.90
N PHE A 83 -10.41 -2.13 -0.11
CA PHE A 83 -9.03 -2.44 -0.39
C PHE A 83 -8.91 -3.98 -0.30
N GLN A 84 -9.15 -4.65 -1.42
CA GLN A 84 -8.87 -6.06 -1.56
C GLN A 84 -7.37 -6.18 -1.42
N LEU A 85 -6.97 -6.95 -0.41
CA LEU A 85 -5.60 -7.33 -0.12
C LEU A 85 -4.81 -7.49 -1.45
N PRO A 86 -3.56 -7.01 -1.53
CA PRO A 86 -2.69 -7.42 -2.62
C PRO A 86 -2.75 -8.94 -2.70
N ARG A 87 -3.02 -9.45 -3.90
CA ARG A 87 -3.39 -10.84 -4.21
C ARG A 87 -2.32 -11.89 -3.84
N GLN A 88 -1.29 -11.50 -3.11
CA GLN A 88 -0.18 -12.33 -2.64
C GLN A 88 -0.36 -12.83 -1.19
N VAL A 89 -1.50 -12.59 -0.53
CA VAL A 89 -1.77 -13.13 0.83
C VAL A 89 -2.48 -14.50 0.80
N TYR A 90 -2.35 -15.27 -0.29
CA TYR A 90 -2.82 -16.65 -0.39
C TYR A 90 -1.76 -17.59 -0.95
N LEU A 91 -0.53 -17.53 -0.44
CA LEU A 91 0.42 -18.66 -0.40
C LEU A 91 1.24 -18.53 0.89
#